data_AF-A0AAU3NSY1-F1
#
_entry.id   AF-A0AAU3NSY1-F1
#
_cell.length_a   1.000
_cell.length_b   1.000
_cell.length_c   1.000
_cell.angle_alpha   90.00
_cell.angle_beta   90.00
_cell.angle_gamma   90.00
#
_symmetry.space_group_name_H-M   'P 1'
#
loop_
_entity.id
_entity.type
_entity.pdbx_description
1 polymer ?
#
loop_
_entity_poly.entity_id
_entity_poly.type
_entity_poly.pdbx_seq_one_letter_code
_entity_poly.pdbx_strand_id
1 'polypeptide(L)'
;MRRDADYAETEWETIRDRTQGGLQEKAELTPAAHIGGRPPYGYRIANKGTPGSYLVIDEDEAKIIRHVYDLVVGEGLNLRKATIRLIAEGVTARSGKTWTRDNLRDRIMSIPVLDGVLVFRGKHASTDENGNPIWGDSVRIDLPRILTAEQSAELRRKVAETAKQSSGQRWFYPLSGRVLGLCGKTYSGISFTPTREGARFYRCSGNTPKDPSQKSCGCSRIDANALERHVWRHVTEIASDSKKLQALAAEWIGMAEGDTTALVDRIAALDHQIEGMNASITAVIVASAKQSKSADAIETATAVLNDELQQLQNLRDEAAEWLAEMEESERQARDLIALASMAKESFPGMAPEQQAAILSMMELKVTITGPVPVDRRGGVPCTVRAWYAAAGLGIPAAALSDEEWAKVASLLPKGRRGTVRRSVDAIFYKARTGKSWPVVIKETGATIQASKHFNTWTSDDTWSRVCAALADVEQVPLPELQLLPSMVIEGRVEPSAMLNAEERSRRGCR
;
A
#
# COMPACT_ATOMS: atom_id res chain seq x y z
N MET A 1 41.27 -17.04 -31.66
CA MET A 1 40.53 -16.41 -30.54
C MET A 1 39.59 -15.31 -31.01
N ARG A 2 40.03 -14.16 -31.55
CA ARG A 2 39.10 -13.14 -32.11
C ARG A 2 38.28 -13.66 -33.31
N ARG A 3 38.91 -14.30 -34.30
CA ARG A 3 38.21 -14.88 -35.47
C ARG A 3 37.17 -15.94 -35.13
N ASP A 4 37.43 -16.75 -34.09
CA ASP A 4 36.49 -17.79 -33.65
C ASP A 4 35.28 -17.16 -32.93
N ALA A 5 35.50 -16.05 -32.21
CA ALA A 5 34.45 -15.25 -31.60
C ALA A 5 33.61 -14.52 -32.67
N ASP A 6 34.24 -13.88 -33.66
CA ASP A 6 33.56 -13.20 -34.77
C ASP A 6 32.72 -14.18 -35.61
N TYR A 7 33.24 -15.41 -35.81
CA TYR A 7 32.50 -16.49 -36.48
C TYR A 7 31.29 -16.95 -35.66
N ALA A 8 31.48 -17.17 -34.36
CA ALA A 8 30.39 -17.57 -33.46
C ALA A 8 29.30 -16.48 -33.36
N GLU A 9 29.68 -15.21 -33.38
CA GLU A 9 28.76 -14.07 -33.41
C GLU A 9 27.94 -14.07 -34.72
N THR A 10 28.61 -14.19 -35.87
CA THR A 10 27.95 -14.23 -37.18
C THR A 10 27.00 -15.43 -37.32
N GLU A 11 27.40 -16.60 -36.82
CA GLU A 11 26.55 -17.80 -36.81
C GLU A 11 25.33 -17.62 -35.90
N TRP A 12 25.53 -17.02 -34.73
CA TRP A 12 24.44 -16.71 -33.81
C TRP A 12 23.43 -15.72 -34.40
N GLU A 13 23.88 -14.67 -35.08
CA GLU A 13 23.02 -13.72 -35.79
C GLU A 13 22.22 -14.41 -36.90
N THR A 14 22.87 -15.27 -37.69
CA THR A 14 22.21 -16.04 -38.74
C THR A 14 21.13 -16.98 -38.19
N ILE A 15 21.41 -17.68 -37.08
CA ILE A 15 20.43 -18.56 -36.41
C ILE A 15 19.27 -17.73 -35.87
N ARG A 16 19.55 -16.58 -35.26
CA ARG A 16 18.54 -15.66 -34.73
C ARG A 16 17.62 -15.17 -35.83
N ASP A 17 18.16 -14.69 -36.95
CA ASP A 17 17.38 -14.13 -38.05
C ASP A 17 16.49 -15.19 -38.70
N ARG A 18 17.01 -16.40 -38.93
CA ARG A 18 16.21 -17.52 -39.44
C ARG A 18 15.10 -17.93 -38.48
N THR A 19 15.38 -17.91 -37.18
CA THR A 19 14.39 -18.25 -36.14
C THR A 19 13.30 -17.18 -36.06
N GLN A 20 13.67 -15.90 -36.06
CA GLN A 20 12.73 -14.77 -36.04
C GLN A 20 11.89 -14.71 -37.31
N GLY A 21 12.50 -14.90 -38.49
CA GLY A 21 11.81 -14.98 -39.77
C GLY A 21 10.81 -16.14 -39.80
N GLY A 22 11.21 -17.34 -39.37
CA GLY A 22 10.31 -18.49 -39.31
C GLY A 22 9.15 -18.33 -38.30
N LEU A 23 9.33 -17.54 -37.24
CA LEU A 23 8.23 -17.17 -36.33
C LEU A 23 7.28 -16.14 -36.95
N GLN A 24 7.81 -15.18 -37.69
CA GLN A 24 7.03 -14.18 -38.43
C GLN A 24 6.14 -14.88 -39.48
N GLU A 25 6.73 -15.73 -40.31
CA GLU A 25 5.99 -16.51 -41.33
C GLU A 25 4.84 -17.30 -40.69
N LYS A 26 5.11 -18.00 -39.56
CA LYS A 26 4.07 -18.75 -38.83
C LYS A 26 2.92 -17.87 -38.34
N ALA A 27 3.21 -16.64 -37.91
CA ALA A 27 2.21 -15.70 -37.43
C ALA A 27 1.32 -15.18 -38.58
N GLU A 28 1.90 -15.02 -39.77
CA GLU A 28 1.23 -14.49 -40.97
C GLU A 28 0.41 -15.54 -41.74
N LEU A 29 0.63 -16.83 -41.48
CA LEU A 29 -0.18 -17.90 -42.07
C LEU A 29 -1.67 -17.73 -41.76
N THR A 30 -2.52 -18.21 -42.67
CA THR A 30 -3.98 -18.25 -42.49
C THR A 30 -4.48 -19.69 -42.70
N PRO A 31 -4.87 -20.43 -41.64
CA PRO A 31 -4.83 -20.05 -40.22
C PRO A 31 -3.40 -19.97 -39.67
N ALA A 32 -3.18 -19.06 -38.71
CA ALA A 32 -1.85 -18.85 -38.14
C ALA A 32 -1.36 -20.11 -37.43
N ALA A 33 -0.12 -20.49 -37.69
CA ALA A 33 0.53 -21.55 -36.97
C ALA A 33 0.88 -21.07 -35.55
N HIS A 34 0.98 -22.02 -34.62
CA HIS A 34 1.32 -21.74 -33.25
C HIS A 34 2.77 -21.23 -33.17
N ILE A 35 2.89 -19.95 -32.82
CA ILE A 35 4.13 -19.18 -32.65
C ILE A 35 4.95 -19.55 -31.39
N GLY A 36 4.63 -20.67 -30.75
CA GLY A 36 5.33 -21.16 -29.54
C GLY A 36 4.78 -20.60 -28.22
N GLY A 37 5.36 -21.07 -27.11
CA GLY A 37 4.95 -20.70 -25.76
C GLY A 37 3.70 -21.43 -25.25
N ARG A 38 3.21 -21.02 -24.08
CA ARG A 38 1.99 -21.60 -23.50
C ARG A 38 0.76 -20.94 -24.13
N PRO A 39 -0.27 -21.69 -24.55
CA PRO A 39 -1.47 -21.10 -25.11
C PRO A 39 -2.19 -20.21 -24.07
N PRO A 40 -2.93 -19.17 -24.48
CA PRO A 40 -3.81 -18.43 -23.57
C PRO A 40 -4.84 -19.35 -22.89
N TYR A 41 -5.40 -18.92 -21.76
CA TYR A 41 -6.45 -19.66 -21.06
C TYR A 41 -7.73 -19.68 -21.91
N GLY A 42 -8.40 -20.83 -21.98
CA GLY A 42 -9.52 -21.08 -22.91
C GLY A 42 -9.09 -21.69 -24.25
N TYR A 43 -7.78 -21.84 -24.50
CA TYR A 43 -7.24 -22.35 -25.76
C TYR A 43 -6.21 -23.45 -25.53
N ARG A 44 -6.16 -24.40 -26.47
CA ARG A 44 -5.16 -25.48 -26.54
C ARG A 44 -4.52 -25.54 -27.93
N ILE A 45 -3.38 -26.20 -28.00
CA ILE A 45 -2.64 -26.38 -29.26
C ILE A 45 -3.16 -27.65 -29.95
N ALA A 46 -3.75 -27.50 -31.14
CA ALA A 46 -4.04 -28.60 -32.05
C ALA A 46 -2.78 -28.98 -32.85
N ASN A 47 -2.70 -30.25 -33.29
CA ASN A 47 -1.57 -30.79 -34.05
C ASN A 47 -0.19 -30.53 -33.41
N LYS A 48 -0.13 -30.60 -32.08
CA LYS A 48 1.10 -30.32 -31.33
C LYS A 48 2.26 -31.19 -31.82
N GLY A 49 3.39 -30.56 -32.11
CA GLY A 49 4.59 -31.23 -32.62
C GLY A 49 4.71 -31.29 -34.14
N THR A 50 3.74 -30.76 -34.88
CA THR A 50 3.84 -30.61 -36.34
C THR A 50 4.01 -29.14 -36.76
N PRO A 51 4.58 -28.87 -37.95
CA PRO A 51 4.69 -27.51 -38.49
C PRO A 51 3.36 -26.76 -38.62
N GLY A 52 2.24 -27.50 -38.75
CA GLY A 52 0.88 -26.96 -38.85
C GLY A 52 0.10 -26.96 -37.53
N SER A 53 0.79 -26.87 -36.38
CA SER A 53 0.11 -26.68 -35.09
C SER A 53 -0.59 -25.32 -35.04
N TYR A 54 -1.78 -25.23 -34.44
CA TYR A 54 -2.56 -23.99 -34.34
C TYR A 54 -3.41 -23.96 -33.06
N LEU A 55 -3.95 -22.79 -32.71
CA LEU A 55 -4.76 -22.64 -31.50
C LEU A 55 -6.23 -22.95 -31.77
N VAL A 56 -6.81 -23.81 -30.92
CA VAL A 56 -8.25 -24.13 -30.91
C VAL A 56 -8.83 -23.94 -29.51
N ILE A 57 -10.15 -23.82 -29.42
CA ILE A 57 -10.84 -23.71 -28.13
C ILE A 57 -10.60 -24.98 -27.32
N ASP A 58 -10.24 -24.78 -26.05
CA ASP A 58 -10.28 -25.81 -25.04
C ASP A 58 -11.66 -25.78 -24.37
N GLU A 59 -12.50 -26.77 -24.65
CA GLU A 59 -13.89 -26.76 -24.18
C GLU A 59 -14.02 -26.82 -22.66
N ASP A 60 -13.07 -27.42 -21.94
CA ASP A 60 -13.16 -27.50 -20.48
C ASP A 60 -12.82 -26.15 -19.84
N GLU A 61 -11.83 -25.45 -20.37
CA GLU A 61 -11.53 -24.09 -19.91
C GLU A 61 -12.55 -23.07 -20.41
N ALA A 62 -13.11 -23.27 -21.60
CA ALA A 62 -14.18 -22.45 -22.16
C ALA A 62 -15.45 -22.53 -21.31
N LYS A 63 -15.82 -23.72 -20.79
CA LYS A 63 -16.91 -23.86 -19.81
C LYS A 63 -16.67 -23.00 -18.57
N ILE A 64 -15.45 -22.97 -18.04
CA ILE A 64 -15.11 -22.14 -16.88
C ILE A 64 -15.24 -20.64 -17.21
N ILE A 65 -14.80 -20.22 -18.40
CA ILE A 65 -14.95 -18.82 -18.85
C ILE A 65 -16.43 -18.43 -18.96
N ARG A 66 -17.26 -19.28 -19.58
CA ARG A 66 -18.71 -19.07 -19.70
C ARG A 66 -19.39 -19.05 -18.32
N HIS A 67 -19.00 -19.95 -17.42
CA HIS A 67 -19.50 -19.94 -16.04
C HIS A 67 -19.14 -18.65 -15.29
N VAL A 68 -17.91 -18.14 -15.43
CA VAL A 68 -17.54 -16.85 -14.83
C VAL A 68 -18.35 -15.70 -15.43
N TYR A 69 -18.62 -15.74 -16.74
CA TYR A 69 -19.52 -14.77 -17.37
C TYR A 69 -20.91 -14.82 -16.72
N ASP A 70 -21.50 -16.00 -16.55
CA ASP A 70 -22.82 -16.16 -15.92
C ASP A 70 -22.84 -15.67 -14.47
N LEU A 71 -21.80 -15.98 -13.68
CA LEU A 71 -21.67 -15.48 -12.31
C LEU A 71 -21.59 -13.94 -12.25
N VAL A 72 -20.86 -13.31 -13.18
CA VAL A 72 -20.65 -11.86 -13.14
C VAL A 72 -21.81 -11.08 -13.75
N VAL A 73 -22.27 -11.52 -14.92
CA VAL A 73 -23.31 -10.83 -15.70
C VAL A 73 -24.70 -11.29 -15.30
N GLY A 74 -24.91 -12.61 -15.18
CA GLY A 74 -26.20 -13.20 -14.83
C GLY A 74 -26.55 -13.03 -13.35
N GLU A 75 -25.65 -13.43 -12.44
CA GLU A 75 -25.87 -13.32 -10.99
C GLU A 75 -25.45 -11.96 -10.39
N GLY A 76 -24.78 -11.09 -11.17
CA GLY A 76 -24.32 -9.78 -10.70
C GLY A 76 -23.18 -9.86 -9.66
N LEU A 77 -22.43 -10.97 -9.62
CA LEU A 77 -21.32 -11.13 -8.68
C LEU A 77 -20.09 -10.35 -9.14
N ASN A 78 -19.34 -9.82 -8.18
CA ASN A 78 -18.01 -9.30 -8.48
C ASN A 78 -16.99 -10.44 -8.64
N LEU A 79 -15.87 -10.19 -9.33
CA LEU A 79 -14.84 -11.21 -9.60
C LEU A 79 -14.30 -11.89 -8.33
N ARG A 80 -14.32 -11.22 -7.17
CA ARG A 80 -13.94 -11.83 -5.89
C ARG A 80 -14.97 -12.87 -5.44
N LYS A 81 -16.26 -12.55 -5.50
CA LYS A 81 -17.35 -13.48 -5.19
C LYS A 81 -17.39 -14.65 -6.17
N ALA A 82 -17.18 -14.38 -7.46
CA ALA A 82 -17.04 -15.42 -8.48
C ALA A 82 -15.86 -16.37 -8.16
N THR A 83 -14.70 -15.83 -7.76
CA THR A 83 -13.55 -16.65 -7.31
C THR A 83 -13.91 -17.56 -6.13
N ILE A 84 -14.61 -17.03 -5.12
CA ILE A 84 -15.03 -17.81 -3.94
C ILE A 84 -15.98 -18.95 -4.36
N ARG A 85 -16.89 -18.68 -5.29
CA ARG A 85 -17.81 -19.70 -5.82
C ARG A 85 -17.05 -20.81 -6.55
N LEU A 86 -16.14 -20.46 -7.46
CA LEU A 86 -15.31 -21.44 -8.18
C LEU A 86 -14.51 -22.34 -7.24
N ILE A 87 -13.93 -21.77 -6.18
CA ILE A 87 -13.19 -22.56 -5.16
C ILE A 87 -14.14 -23.51 -4.44
N ALA A 88 -15.33 -23.06 -4.06
CA ALA A 88 -16.33 -23.90 -3.38
C ALA A 88 -16.83 -25.05 -4.28
N GLU A 89 -16.85 -24.84 -5.59
CA GLU A 89 -17.18 -25.85 -6.60
C GLU A 89 -16.00 -26.80 -6.93
N GLY A 90 -14.82 -26.59 -6.33
CA GLY A 90 -13.63 -27.39 -6.57
C GLY A 90 -12.95 -27.12 -7.92
N VAL A 91 -13.31 -26.04 -8.60
CA VAL A 91 -12.72 -25.67 -9.90
C VAL A 91 -11.32 -25.09 -9.67
N THR A 92 -10.33 -25.63 -10.40
CA THR A 92 -8.93 -25.19 -10.31
C THR A 92 -8.49 -24.50 -11.60
N ALA A 93 -7.41 -23.70 -11.51
CA ALA A 93 -6.76 -23.14 -12.69
C ALA A 93 -6.00 -24.23 -13.46
N ARG A 94 -5.60 -23.96 -14.71
CA ARG A 94 -4.79 -24.88 -15.55
C ARG A 94 -3.54 -25.45 -14.85
N SER A 95 -3.00 -24.77 -13.85
CA SER A 95 -1.86 -25.25 -13.06
C SER A 95 -2.21 -26.24 -11.94
N GLY A 96 -3.48 -26.61 -11.78
CA GLY A 96 -4.00 -27.40 -10.65
C GLY A 96 -4.08 -26.63 -9.33
N LYS A 97 -3.82 -25.32 -9.32
CA LYS A 97 -3.89 -24.46 -8.13
C LYS A 97 -5.28 -23.82 -8.00
N THR A 98 -5.66 -23.46 -6.78
CA THR A 98 -6.89 -22.70 -6.53
C THR A 98 -6.85 -21.33 -7.21
N TRP A 99 -8.03 -20.82 -7.55
CA TRP A 99 -8.15 -19.48 -8.12
C TRP A 99 -7.85 -18.42 -7.06
N THR A 100 -7.11 -17.39 -7.46
CA THR A 100 -7.10 -16.11 -6.76
C THR A 100 -7.87 -15.08 -7.58
N ARG A 101 -8.39 -14.03 -6.93
CA ARG A 101 -9.14 -12.98 -7.62
C ARG A 101 -8.34 -12.30 -8.73
N ASP A 102 -7.03 -12.12 -8.52
CA ASP A 102 -6.14 -11.52 -9.53
C ASP A 102 -5.90 -12.47 -10.70
N ASN A 103 -5.54 -13.73 -10.42
CA ASN A 103 -5.35 -14.72 -11.49
C ASN A 103 -6.63 -14.90 -12.31
N LEU A 104 -7.79 -15.02 -11.66
CA LEU A 104 -9.08 -15.12 -12.36
C LEU A 104 -9.32 -13.90 -13.24
N ARG A 105 -9.13 -12.69 -12.70
CA ARG A 105 -9.26 -11.44 -13.47
C ARG A 105 -8.34 -11.44 -14.68
N ASP A 106 -7.06 -11.75 -14.50
CA ASP A 106 -6.06 -11.66 -15.57
C ASP A 106 -6.35 -12.65 -16.70
N ARG A 107 -6.93 -13.81 -16.41
CA ARG A 107 -7.33 -14.78 -17.44
C ARG A 107 -8.61 -14.37 -18.15
N ILE A 108 -9.65 -14.03 -17.38
CA ILE A 108 -10.98 -13.72 -17.91
C ILE A 108 -11.01 -12.40 -18.66
N MET A 109 -10.23 -11.40 -18.19
CA MET A 109 -10.15 -10.08 -18.82
C MET A 109 -9.03 -9.96 -19.87
N SER A 110 -8.46 -11.09 -20.31
CA SER A 110 -7.39 -11.10 -21.30
C SER A 110 -7.91 -10.83 -22.72
N ILE A 111 -7.05 -10.27 -23.58
CA ILE A 111 -7.38 -9.98 -24.99
C ILE A 111 -7.83 -11.26 -25.73
N PRO A 112 -7.19 -12.44 -25.59
CA PRO A 112 -7.66 -13.66 -26.24
C PRO A 112 -9.09 -14.05 -25.85
N VAL A 113 -9.47 -13.92 -24.58
CA VAL A 113 -10.81 -14.30 -24.11
C VAL A 113 -11.87 -13.27 -24.54
N LEU A 114 -11.58 -11.98 -24.38
CA LEU A 114 -12.57 -10.93 -24.64
C LEU A 114 -12.69 -10.60 -26.13
N ASP A 115 -11.58 -10.56 -26.85
CA ASP A 115 -11.56 -10.10 -28.24
C ASP A 115 -11.47 -11.24 -29.25
N GLY A 116 -11.06 -12.44 -28.82
CA GLY A 116 -10.78 -13.56 -29.72
C GLY A 116 -9.52 -13.28 -30.54
N VAL A 117 -8.51 -12.65 -29.93
CA VAL A 117 -7.33 -12.15 -30.64
C VAL A 117 -6.07 -12.48 -29.87
N LEU A 118 -5.05 -12.92 -30.58
CA LEU A 118 -3.67 -13.00 -30.10
C LEU A 118 -2.82 -12.01 -30.89
N VAL A 119 -2.03 -11.20 -30.20
CA VAL A 119 -1.10 -10.26 -30.85
C VAL A 119 0.31 -10.82 -30.76
N PHE A 120 0.87 -11.24 -31.90
CA PHE A 120 2.28 -11.54 -32.01
C PHE A 120 3.07 -10.24 -31.97
N ARG A 121 4.16 -10.21 -31.17
CA ARG A 121 4.98 -9.02 -30.94
C ARG A 121 4.21 -7.79 -30.44
N GLY A 122 3.24 -8.02 -29.54
CA GLY A 122 2.49 -6.95 -28.87
C GLY A 122 3.28 -6.23 -27.77
N LYS A 123 2.60 -5.90 -26.66
CA LYS A 123 3.09 -5.04 -25.56
C LYS A 123 4.49 -5.35 -24.98
N HIS A 124 4.99 -6.58 -25.12
CA HIS A 124 6.27 -7.03 -24.54
C HIS A 124 7.32 -7.37 -25.60
N ALA A 125 7.13 -6.95 -26.85
CA ALA A 125 8.16 -7.07 -27.87
C ALA A 125 9.37 -6.20 -27.55
N SER A 126 10.57 -6.64 -27.94
CA SER A 126 11.74 -5.77 -27.96
C SER A 126 11.55 -4.70 -29.03
N THR A 127 11.62 -3.44 -28.63
CA THR A 127 11.40 -2.29 -29.51
C THR A 127 12.66 -1.47 -29.71
N ASP A 128 12.79 -0.84 -30.87
CA ASP A 128 13.80 0.18 -31.13
C ASP A 128 13.51 1.48 -30.36
N GLU A 129 14.37 2.50 -30.55
CA GLU A 129 14.20 3.84 -29.94
C GLU A 129 12.88 4.52 -30.35
N ASN A 130 12.29 4.12 -31.47
CA ASN A 130 11.03 4.65 -31.99
C ASN A 130 9.79 3.85 -31.52
N GLY A 131 9.99 2.77 -30.75
CA GLY A 131 8.91 1.91 -30.27
C GLY A 131 8.44 0.84 -31.27
N ASN A 132 9.14 0.65 -32.39
CA ASN A 132 8.82 -0.38 -33.38
C ASN A 132 9.46 -1.72 -32.99
N PRO A 133 8.77 -2.87 -33.18
CA PRO A 133 9.36 -4.16 -32.88
C PRO A 133 10.63 -4.44 -33.73
N ILE A 134 11.74 -4.75 -33.07
CA ILE A 134 13.07 -4.91 -33.70
C ILE A 134 13.08 -6.09 -34.69
N TRP A 135 12.32 -7.14 -34.40
CA TRP A 135 12.45 -8.43 -35.09
C TRP A 135 11.46 -8.63 -36.25
N GLY A 136 10.66 -7.61 -36.59
CA GLY A 136 9.63 -7.61 -37.63
C GLY A 136 8.22 -7.28 -37.10
N ASP A 137 7.23 -7.23 -38.00
CA ASP A 137 5.95 -6.58 -37.72
C ASP A 137 5.07 -7.27 -36.67
N SER A 138 4.24 -6.47 -36.00
CA SER A 138 3.19 -6.97 -35.10
C SER A 138 2.06 -7.61 -35.90
N VAL A 139 1.79 -8.88 -35.65
CA VAL A 139 0.72 -9.62 -36.36
C VAL A 139 -0.47 -9.86 -35.45
N ARG A 140 -1.65 -9.46 -35.92
CA ARG A 140 -2.92 -9.76 -35.28
C ARG A 140 -3.41 -11.13 -35.76
N ILE A 141 -3.50 -12.09 -34.85
CA ILE A 141 -3.99 -13.45 -35.11
C ILE A 141 -5.41 -13.56 -34.55
N ASP A 142 -6.39 -13.77 -35.44
CA ASP A 142 -7.77 -14.01 -35.03
C ASP A 142 -7.94 -15.45 -34.51
N LEU A 143 -8.55 -15.58 -33.34
CA LEU A 143 -8.84 -16.83 -32.67
C LEU A 143 -10.35 -17.09 -32.66
N PRO A 144 -10.78 -18.36 -32.66
CA PRO A 144 -12.19 -18.69 -32.42
C PRO A 144 -12.66 -18.11 -31.09
N ARG A 145 -13.79 -17.41 -31.10
CA ARG A 145 -14.32 -16.70 -29.93
C ARG A 145 -14.99 -17.65 -28.94
N ILE A 146 -14.62 -17.54 -27.67
CA ILE A 146 -15.26 -18.27 -26.56
C ILE A 146 -16.54 -17.54 -26.11
N LEU A 147 -16.48 -16.21 -26.08
CA LEU A 147 -17.59 -15.30 -25.80
C LEU A 147 -17.92 -14.49 -27.06
N THR A 148 -19.19 -14.23 -27.32
CA THR A 148 -19.58 -13.32 -28.42
C THR A 148 -19.10 -11.89 -28.15
N ALA A 149 -19.08 -11.04 -29.18
CA ALA A 149 -18.64 -9.65 -29.03
C ALA A 149 -19.49 -8.89 -27.99
N GLU A 150 -20.78 -9.18 -27.99
CA GLU A 150 -21.78 -8.63 -27.07
C GLU A 150 -21.53 -9.12 -25.64
N GLN A 151 -21.28 -10.41 -25.45
CA GLN A 151 -20.94 -10.98 -24.13
C GLN A 151 -19.66 -10.36 -23.57
N SER A 152 -18.62 -10.21 -24.40
CA SER A 152 -17.37 -9.57 -23.97
C SER A 152 -17.56 -8.10 -23.59
N ALA A 153 -18.37 -7.35 -24.36
CA ALA A 153 -18.69 -5.96 -24.04
C ALA A 153 -19.47 -5.85 -22.71
N GLU A 154 -20.43 -6.73 -22.50
CA GLU A 154 -21.23 -6.78 -21.27
C GLU A 154 -20.36 -7.10 -20.05
N LEU A 155 -19.48 -8.09 -20.16
CA LEU A 155 -18.57 -8.48 -19.09
C LEU A 155 -17.64 -7.32 -18.70
N ARG A 156 -17.07 -6.61 -19.69
CA ARG A 156 -16.27 -5.39 -19.46
C ARG A 156 -17.06 -4.33 -18.70
N ARG A 157 -18.30 -4.08 -19.13
CA ARG A 157 -19.19 -3.10 -18.50
C ARG A 157 -19.46 -3.46 -17.04
N LYS A 158 -19.90 -4.70 -16.75
CA LYS A 158 -20.21 -5.16 -15.38
C LYS A 158 -19.02 -5.11 -14.44
N VAL A 159 -17.84 -5.53 -14.92
CA VAL A 159 -16.60 -5.44 -14.13
C VAL A 159 -16.24 -3.99 -13.83
N ALA A 160 -16.40 -3.08 -14.80
CA ALA A 160 -16.13 -1.66 -14.62
C ALA A 160 -17.15 -0.96 -13.70
N GLU A 161 -18.45 -1.26 -13.82
CA GLU A 161 -19.50 -0.75 -12.94
C GLU A 161 -19.24 -1.13 -11.48
N THR A 162 -18.89 -2.40 -11.25
CA THR A 162 -18.54 -2.91 -9.93
C THR A 162 -17.29 -2.22 -9.36
N ALA A 163 -16.31 -1.91 -10.21
CA ALA A 163 -15.14 -1.14 -9.81
C ALA A 163 -15.51 0.30 -9.42
N LYS A 164 -16.37 0.97 -10.21
CA LYS A 164 -16.86 2.34 -9.95
C LYS A 164 -17.68 2.44 -8.67
N GLN A 165 -18.58 1.49 -8.41
CA GLN A 165 -19.35 1.41 -7.16
C GLN A 165 -18.46 1.29 -5.93
N SER A 166 -17.29 0.67 -6.07
CA SER A 166 -16.32 0.58 -4.98
C SER A 166 -15.50 1.86 -4.77
N SER A 167 -15.47 2.78 -5.73
CA SER A 167 -14.55 3.95 -5.77
C SER A 167 -15.13 5.25 -5.19
N GLY A 168 -16.40 5.29 -4.79
CA GLY A 168 -17.00 6.48 -4.19
C GLY A 168 -16.33 6.88 -2.87
N GLN A 169 -15.97 8.16 -2.74
CA GLN A 169 -15.55 8.89 -1.52
C GLN A 169 -15.04 7.99 -0.39
N ARG A 170 -13.93 7.30 -0.64
CA ARG A 170 -13.31 6.46 0.39
C ARG A 170 -12.64 7.36 1.41
N TRP A 171 -12.90 7.07 2.68
CA TRP A 171 -12.10 7.60 3.78
C TRP A 171 -10.61 7.45 3.49
N PHE A 172 -9.85 8.51 3.68
CA PHE A 172 -8.40 8.46 3.66
C PHE A 172 -7.88 7.87 4.98
N TYR A 173 -6.82 7.07 4.94
CA TYR A 173 -6.29 6.35 6.10
C TYR A 173 -4.75 6.50 6.13
N PRO A 174 -4.21 7.54 6.79
CA PRO A 174 -2.80 7.91 6.72
C PRO A 174 -1.85 6.80 7.20
N LEU A 175 -2.29 5.94 8.11
CA LEU A 175 -1.48 4.86 8.68
C LEU A 175 -1.58 3.54 7.89
N SER A 176 -2.27 3.53 6.75
CA SER A 176 -2.36 2.32 5.92
C SER A 176 -0.98 1.91 5.44
N GLY A 177 -0.61 0.65 5.69
CA GLY A 177 0.71 0.11 5.36
C GLY A 177 1.80 0.40 6.40
N ARG A 178 1.57 1.32 7.35
CA ARG A 178 2.55 1.73 8.37
C ARG A 178 2.40 1.00 9.71
N VAL A 179 1.25 0.38 9.93
CA VAL A 179 0.94 -0.34 11.17
C VAL A 179 1.19 -1.84 10.98
N LEU A 180 2.06 -2.42 11.81
CA LEU A 180 2.33 -3.85 11.88
C LEU A 180 1.61 -4.50 13.06
N GLY A 181 0.88 -5.58 12.77
CA GLY A 181 0.26 -6.39 13.81
C GLY A 181 1.22 -7.36 14.50
N LEU A 182 0.71 -7.98 15.56
CA LEU A 182 1.34 -9.11 16.24
C LEU A 182 1.70 -10.29 15.31
N CYS A 183 1.02 -10.42 14.17
CA CYS A 183 1.33 -11.44 13.16
C CYS A 183 2.39 -11.02 12.13
N GLY A 184 3.03 -9.86 12.30
CA GLY A 184 4.04 -9.31 11.38
C GLY A 184 3.47 -8.73 10.07
N LYS A 185 2.16 -8.78 9.86
CA LYS A 185 1.50 -8.26 8.64
C LYS A 185 0.99 -6.83 8.85
N THR A 186 0.92 -6.08 7.76
CA THR A 186 0.48 -4.68 7.76
C THR A 186 -1.04 -4.55 7.89
N TYR A 187 -1.50 -3.43 8.44
CA TYR A 187 -2.90 -3.06 8.48
C TYR A 187 -3.25 -2.06 7.36
N SER A 188 -4.49 -2.15 6.90
CA SER A 188 -5.09 -1.25 5.91
C SER A 188 -6.43 -0.73 6.41
N GLY A 189 -6.77 0.51 6.05
CA GLY A 189 -8.05 1.12 6.38
C GLY A 189 -9.27 0.36 5.83
N ILE A 190 -10.36 0.38 6.60
CA ILE A 190 -11.67 -0.16 6.22
C ILE A 190 -12.79 0.63 6.93
N SER A 191 -13.86 0.94 6.18
CA SER A 191 -15.13 1.42 6.73
C SER A 191 -16.24 0.40 6.45
N PHE A 192 -17.24 0.37 7.32
CA PHE A 192 -18.41 -0.51 7.19
C PHE A 192 -19.62 0.19 6.56
N THR A 193 -19.62 1.52 6.52
CA THR A 193 -20.61 2.30 5.78
C THR A 193 -19.90 3.23 4.79
N PRO A 194 -20.55 3.54 3.65
CA PRO A 194 -20.05 4.50 2.68
C PRO A 194 -20.29 5.96 3.11
N THR A 195 -21.06 6.20 4.17
CA THR A 195 -21.36 7.53 4.70
C THR A 195 -20.24 8.05 5.62
N ARG A 196 -20.07 9.38 5.69
CA ARG A 196 -19.09 10.05 6.55
C ARG A 196 -19.38 9.94 8.07
N GLU A 197 -20.48 9.31 8.45
CA GLU A 197 -20.85 9.02 9.84
C GLU A 197 -20.47 7.60 10.27
N GLY A 198 -19.86 6.83 9.36
CA GLY A 198 -19.42 5.46 9.60
C GLY A 198 -18.22 5.32 10.50
N ALA A 199 -18.21 4.26 11.30
CA ALA A 199 -17.03 3.89 12.07
C ALA A 199 -15.88 3.41 11.16
N ARG A 200 -14.69 3.97 11.40
CA ARG A 200 -13.45 3.75 10.64
C ARG A 200 -12.50 2.83 11.42
N PHE A 201 -11.86 1.88 10.74
CA PHE A 201 -10.94 0.93 11.36
C PHE A 201 -9.70 0.64 10.52
N TYR A 202 -8.65 0.18 11.18
CA TYR A 202 -7.54 -0.52 10.57
C TYR A 202 -7.76 -2.04 10.71
N ARG A 203 -7.64 -2.76 9.60
CA ARG A 203 -7.74 -4.23 9.55
C ARG A 203 -6.40 -4.82 9.09
N CYS A 204 -5.91 -5.81 9.83
CA CYS A 204 -4.77 -6.63 9.42
C CYS A 204 -5.03 -7.30 8.06
N SER A 205 -4.09 -7.15 7.13
CA SER A 205 -4.12 -7.85 5.83
C SER A 205 -4.11 -9.38 5.99
N GLY A 206 -3.48 -9.90 7.04
CA GLY A 206 -3.48 -11.31 7.41
C GLY A 206 -4.82 -11.87 7.89
N ASN A 207 -5.79 -11.01 8.22
CA ASN A 207 -7.12 -11.46 8.64
C ASN A 207 -8.03 -11.76 7.42
N THR A 208 -7.63 -11.31 6.23
CA THR A 208 -8.29 -11.62 4.95
C THR A 208 -7.23 -12.02 3.93
N PRO A 209 -6.69 -13.25 4.01
CA PRO A 209 -5.65 -13.69 3.08
C PRO A 209 -6.14 -13.63 1.63
N LYS A 210 -5.21 -13.35 0.71
CA LYS A 210 -5.50 -13.30 -0.74
C LYS A 210 -5.94 -14.66 -1.28
N ASP A 211 -5.38 -15.71 -0.71
CA ASP A 211 -5.78 -17.10 -0.92
C ASP A 211 -6.84 -17.47 0.14
N PRO A 212 -8.10 -17.73 -0.26
CA PRO A 212 -9.16 -18.11 0.66
C PRO A 212 -8.93 -19.42 1.42
N SER A 213 -7.99 -20.27 0.97
CA SER A 213 -7.64 -21.52 1.66
C SER A 213 -6.79 -21.32 2.92
N GLN A 214 -6.15 -20.15 3.07
CA GLN A 214 -5.32 -19.83 4.23
C GLN A 214 -6.19 -19.39 5.42
N LYS A 215 -5.81 -19.82 6.63
CA LYS A 215 -6.47 -19.38 7.87
C LYS A 215 -6.17 -17.91 8.15
N SER A 216 -7.15 -17.22 8.75
CA SER A 216 -6.96 -15.85 9.19
C SER A 216 -6.01 -15.78 10.40
N CYS A 217 -5.21 -14.72 10.47
CA CYS A 217 -4.24 -14.52 11.56
C CYS A 217 -4.87 -14.21 12.93
N GLY A 218 -6.20 -14.13 13.04
CA GLY A 218 -6.90 -13.80 14.30
C GLY A 218 -6.74 -12.37 14.81
N CYS A 219 -5.93 -11.52 14.17
CA CYS A 219 -5.69 -10.15 14.61
C CYS A 219 -6.96 -9.29 14.61
N SER A 220 -7.21 -8.63 15.75
CA SER A 220 -8.32 -7.70 15.96
C SER A 220 -8.18 -6.44 15.09
N ARG A 221 -9.34 -5.83 14.80
CA ARG A 221 -9.41 -4.51 14.15
C ARG A 221 -9.09 -3.43 15.18
N ILE A 222 -8.44 -2.36 14.74
CA ILE A 222 -8.08 -1.21 15.59
C ILE A 222 -8.93 -0.01 15.16
N ASP A 223 -9.44 0.76 16.11
CA ASP A 223 -10.19 2.00 15.85
C ASP A 223 -9.31 3.03 15.14
N ALA A 224 -9.70 3.48 13.96
CA ALA A 224 -8.86 4.36 13.15
C ALA A 224 -8.73 5.76 13.74
N ASN A 225 -9.83 6.33 14.25
CA ASN A 225 -9.84 7.69 14.80
C ASN A 225 -9.03 7.76 16.11
N ALA A 226 -9.10 6.72 16.94
CA ALA A 226 -8.28 6.64 18.14
C ALA A 226 -6.80 6.49 17.77
N LEU A 227 -6.47 5.60 16.82
CA LEU A 227 -5.08 5.30 16.47
C LEU A 227 -4.42 6.50 15.79
N GLU A 228 -5.09 7.11 14.81
CA GLU A 228 -4.59 8.27 14.07
C GLU A 228 -4.32 9.44 15.01
N ARG A 229 -5.26 9.77 15.91
CA ARG A 229 -5.05 10.83 16.90
C ARG A 229 -3.90 10.54 17.85
N HIS A 230 -3.77 9.29 18.32
CA HIS A 230 -2.70 8.93 19.24
C HIS A 230 -1.33 9.03 18.58
N VAL A 231 -1.18 8.47 17.37
CA VAL A 231 0.06 8.53 16.60
C VAL A 231 0.42 9.98 16.24
N TRP A 232 -0.55 10.75 15.74
CA TRP A 232 -0.30 12.13 15.33
C TRP A 232 0.07 13.04 16.50
N ARG A 233 -0.56 12.85 17.66
CA ARG A 233 -0.18 13.56 18.89
C ARG A 233 1.27 13.25 19.27
N HIS A 234 1.68 11.98 19.24
CA HIS A 234 3.05 11.60 19.57
C HIS A 234 4.07 12.17 18.57
N VAL A 235 3.75 12.15 17.27
CA VAL A 235 4.56 12.78 16.22
C VAL A 235 4.69 14.28 16.48
N THR A 236 3.59 14.96 16.83
CA THR A 236 3.59 16.39 17.13
C THR A 236 4.42 16.69 18.38
N GLU A 237 4.31 15.88 19.43
CA GLU A 237 5.10 16.00 20.67
C GLU A 237 6.60 15.87 20.39
N ILE A 238 7.03 14.84 19.63
CA ILE A 238 8.44 14.63 19.26
C ILE A 238 8.94 15.77 18.37
N ALA A 239 8.19 16.12 17.33
CA ALA A 239 8.59 17.16 16.38
C ALA A 239 8.62 18.55 17.02
N SER A 240 7.85 18.78 18.09
CA SER A 240 7.85 20.03 18.86
C SER A 240 8.96 20.10 19.92
N ASP A 241 9.71 19.03 20.19
CA ASP A 241 10.90 19.03 21.06
C ASP A 241 12.11 19.63 20.32
N SER A 242 11.94 20.91 19.97
CA SER A 242 12.82 21.73 19.15
C SER A 242 14.26 21.80 19.70
N LYS A 243 14.47 21.66 21.01
CA LYS A 243 15.82 21.75 21.62
C LYS A 243 16.72 20.57 21.26
N LYS A 244 16.17 19.34 21.17
CA LYS A 244 16.97 18.15 20.79
C LYS A 244 17.28 18.13 19.30
N LEU A 245 16.30 18.49 18.46
CA LEU A 245 16.48 18.57 17.01
C LEU A 245 17.46 19.68 16.63
N GLN A 246 17.39 20.84 17.31
CA GLN A 246 18.35 21.93 17.13
C GLN A 246 19.74 21.59 17.65
N ALA A 247 19.88 20.88 18.77
CA ALA A 247 21.18 20.46 19.28
C ALA A 247 21.89 19.47 18.34
N LEU A 248 21.16 18.49 17.80
CA LEU A 248 21.69 17.54 16.81
C LEU A 248 22.07 18.24 15.49
N ALA A 249 21.25 19.19 15.02
CA ALA A 249 21.56 19.97 13.84
C ALA A 249 22.78 20.91 14.05
N ALA A 250 22.92 21.50 15.25
CA ALA A 250 24.04 22.39 15.58
C ALA A 250 25.38 21.63 15.73
N GLU A 251 25.36 20.39 16.21
CA GLU A 251 26.53 19.51 16.25
C GLU A 251 27.04 19.17 14.84
N TRP A 252 26.15 19.10 13.84
CA TRP A 252 26.51 18.84 12.43
C TRP A 252 26.95 20.10 11.67
N ILE A 253 26.41 21.27 12.00
CA ILE A 253 26.74 22.54 11.31
C ILE A 253 28.04 23.18 11.84
N GLY A 254 28.37 22.99 13.12
CA GLY A 254 29.46 23.72 13.80
C GLY A 254 30.88 23.43 13.31
N MET A 255 31.10 22.44 12.43
CA MET A 255 32.39 22.11 11.83
C MET A 255 32.50 22.43 10.32
N ALA A 256 31.41 22.78 9.62
CA ALA A 256 31.34 22.66 8.15
C ALA A 256 31.65 23.95 7.35
N GLU A 257 31.30 25.16 7.82
CA GLU A 257 31.38 26.37 6.97
C GLU A 257 32.83 26.77 6.61
N GLY A 258 33.79 26.55 7.53
CA GLY A 258 35.21 26.84 7.30
C GLY A 258 35.92 25.83 6.39
N ASP A 259 35.56 24.55 6.49
CA ASP A 259 36.18 23.47 5.73
C ASP A 259 35.62 23.37 4.30
N THR A 260 34.34 23.69 4.10
CA THR A 260 33.69 23.69 2.77
C THR A 260 34.33 24.71 1.82
N THR A 261 34.59 25.93 2.30
CA THR A 261 35.22 26.99 1.48
C THR A 261 36.64 26.59 1.07
N ALA A 262 37.40 26.00 1.99
CA ALA A 262 38.76 25.52 1.72
C ALA A 262 38.79 24.36 0.71
N LEU A 263 37.80 23.47 0.73
CA LEU A 263 37.65 22.39 -0.25
C LEU A 263 37.32 22.91 -1.65
N VAL A 264 36.42 23.90 -1.76
CA VAL A 264 36.09 24.54 -3.05
C VAL A 264 37.33 25.19 -3.68
N ASP A 265 38.09 25.95 -2.89
CA ASP A 265 39.33 26.57 -3.35
C ASP A 265 40.38 25.52 -3.75
N ARG A 266 40.45 24.40 -3.02
CA ARG A 266 41.36 23.29 -3.33
C ARG A 266 41.01 22.60 -4.64
N ILE A 267 39.73 22.36 -4.92
CA ILE A 267 39.26 21.77 -6.18
C ILE A 267 39.60 22.69 -7.35
N ALA A 268 39.32 24.00 -7.23
CA ALA A 268 39.65 24.96 -8.28
C ALA A 268 41.16 25.01 -8.58
N ALA A 269 42.00 24.92 -7.55
CA ALA A 269 43.44 24.87 -7.70
C ALA A 269 43.94 23.57 -8.38
N LEU A 270 43.27 22.44 -8.15
CA LEU A 270 43.58 21.16 -8.81
C LEU A 270 43.09 21.14 -10.26
N ASP A 271 41.90 21.67 -10.55
CA ASP A 271 41.36 21.79 -11.91
C ASP A 271 42.32 22.62 -12.79
N HIS A 272 42.86 23.74 -12.28
CA HIS A 272 43.85 24.53 -13.00
C HIS A 272 45.16 23.76 -13.28
N GLN A 273 45.59 22.88 -12.37
CA GLN A 273 46.77 22.02 -12.58
C GLN A 273 46.51 20.94 -13.63
N ILE A 274 45.33 20.34 -13.61
CA ILE A 274 44.86 19.36 -14.60
C ILE A 274 44.82 19.98 -16.00
N GLU A 275 44.30 21.20 -16.14
CA GLU A 275 44.30 21.93 -17.41
C GLU A 275 45.72 22.20 -17.92
N GLY A 276 46.63 22.66 -17.04
CA GLY A 276 48.04 22.87 -17.39
C GLY A 276 48.76 21.59 -17.82
N MET A 277 48.46 20.47 -17.16
CA MET A 277 49.03 19.16 -17.49
C MET A 277 48.51 18.64 -18.84
N ASN A 278 47.20 18.75 -19.10
CA ASN A 278 46.59 18.40 -20.39
C ASN A 278 47.16 19.21 -21.56
N ALA A 279 47.40 20.51 -21.37
CA ALA A 279 48.05 21.36 -22.36
C ALA A 279 49.50 20.90 -22.65
N SER A 280 50.23 20.49 -21.61
CA SER A 280 51.60 19.98 -21.73
C SER A 280 51.65 18.64 -22.47
N ILE A 281 50.74 17.70 -22.15
CA ILE A 281 50.59 16.43 -22.86
C ILE A 281 50.28 16.68 -24.34
N THR A 282 49.35 17.59 -24.64
CA THR A 282 48.98 17.96 -26.01
C THR A 282 50.19 18.53 -26.78
N ALA A 283 50.98 19.39 -26.14
CA ALA A 283 52.19 19.95 -26.75
C ALA A 283 53.23 18.87 -27.07
N VAL A 284 53.44 17.89 -26.18
CA VAL A 284 54.35 16.75 -26.40
C VAL A 284 53.88 15.87 -27.55
N ILE A 285 52.57 15.59 -27.65
CA ILE A 285 51.97 14.83 -28.75
C ILE A 285 52.17 15.56 -30.08
N VAL A 286 51.85 16.85 -30.16
CA VAL A 286 52.01 17.66 -31.38
C VAL A 286 53.47 17.77 -31.82
N ALA A 287 54.40 17.97 -30.87
CA ALA A 287 55.83 18.06 -31.16
C ALA A 287 56.39 16.72 -31.68
N SER A 288 55.94 15.61 -31.10
CA SER A 288 56.38 14.27 -31.49
C SER A 288 55.79 13.81 -32.83
N ALA A 289 54.53 14.18 -33.11
CA ALA A 289 53.88 13.95 -34.40
C ALA A 289 54.59 14.68 -35.56
N LYS A 290 55.04 15.92 -35.34
CA LYS A 290 55.84 16.69 -36.33
C LYS A 290 57.21 16.06 -36.64
N GLN A 291 57.74 15.23 -35.75
CA GLN A 291 59.01 14.53 -35.92
C GLN A 291 58.85 13.12 -36.51
N SER A 292 57.64 12.74 -36.94
CA SER A 292 57.33 11.42 -37.52
C SER A 292 57.77 10.24 -36.65
N LYS A 293 57.72 10.41 -35.32
CA LYS A 293 58.03 9.32 -34.36
C LYS A 293 56.92 8.27 -34.37
N SER A 294 57.28 7.02 -34.07
CA SER A 294 56.32 5.91 -33.96
C SER A 294 55.35 6.12 -32.79
N ALA A 295 54.17 5.49 -32.87
CA ALA A 295 53.15 5.55 -31.83
C ALA A 295 53.70 5.15 -30.44
N ASP A 296 54.47 4.05 -30.36
CA ASP A 296 55.14 3.60 -29.11
C ASP A 296 56.07 4.65 -28.48
N ALA A 297 56.75 5.46 -29.30
CA ALA A 297 57.66 6.49 -28.81
C ALA A 297 56.89 7.71 -28.26
N ILE A 298 55.69 7.99 -28.78
CA ILE A 298 54.79 9.04 -28.28
C ILE A 298 54.14 8.58 -26.97
N GLU A 299 53.74 7.32 -26.91
CA GLU A 299 53.19 6.70 -25.69
C GLU A 299 54.22 6.70 -24.56
N THR A 300 55.46 6.28 -24.83
CA THR A 300 56.55 6.30 -23.85
C THR A 300 56.88 7.73 -23.36
N ALA A 301 56.83 8.72 -24.26
CA ALA A 301 57.12 10.12 -23.91
C ALA A 301 56.01 10.81 -23.12
N THR A 302 54.76 10.32 -23.22
CA THR A 302 53.61 10.88 -22.51
C THR A 302 53.22 10.10 -21.25
N ALA A 303 53.75 8.87 -21.08
CA ALA A 303 53.43 8.00 -19.94
C ALA A 303 53.60 8.67 -18.56
N VAL A 304 54.70 9.39 -18.34
CA VAL A 304 54.97 10.06 -17.05
C VAL A 304 53.97 11.19 -16.79
N LEU A 305 53.65 11.98 -17.82
CA LEU A 305 52.69 13.09 -17.70
C LEU A 305 51.25 12.58 -17.54
N ASN A 306 50.91 11.45 -18.17
CA ASN A 306 49.63 10.79 -18.01
C ASN A 306 49.46 10.21 -16.59
N ASP A 307 50.52 9.67 -15.98
CA ASP A 307 50.48 9.18 -14.60
C ASP A 307 50.27 10.33 -13.60
N GLU A 308 50.97 11.45 -13.79
CA GLU A 308 50.81 12.65 -12.97
C GLU A 308 49.42 13.31 -13.14
N LEU A 309 48.89 13.33 -14.38
CA LEU A 309 47.51 13.75 -14.66
C LEU A 309 46.50 12.87 -13.90
N GLN A 310 46.69 11.54 -13.91
CA GLN A 310 45.80 10.62 -13.21
C GLN A 310 45.84 10.84 -11.70
N GLN A 311 47.02 11.11 -11.12
CA GLN A 311 47.14 11.43 -9.69
C GLN A 311 46.41 12.74 -9.34
N LEU A 312 46.54 13.78 -10.16
CA LEU A 312 45.83 15.05 -9.96
C LEU A 312 44.31 14.88 -10.08
N GLN A 313 43.84 14.07 -11.03
CA GLN A 313 42.42 13.75 -11.19
C GLN A 313 41.89 13.00 -9.96
N ASN A 314 42.61 12.00 -9.47
CA ASN A 314 42.20 11.27 -8.26
C ASN A 314 42.10 12.19 -7.04
N LEU A 315 43.09 13.07 -6.81
CA LEU A 315 43.06 14.03 -5.69
C LEU A 315 41.91 15.03 -5.80
N ARG A 316 41.54 15.42 -7.02
CA ARG A 316 40.42 16.33 -7.30
C ARG A 316 39.08 15.65 -7.06
N ASP A 317 38.95 14.39 -7.46
CA ASP A 317 37.75 13.61 -7.26
C ASP A 317 37.54 13.27 -5.78
N GLU A 318 38.59 12.91 -5.04
CA GLU A 318 38.53 12.72 -3.57
C GLU A 318 38.07 14.01 -2.85
N ALA A 319 38.59 15.18 -3.24
CA ALA A 319 38.18 16.46 -2.67
C ALA A 319 36.72 16.82 -3.02
N ALA A 320 36.27 16.49 -4.24
CA ALA A 320 34.89 16.70 -4.67
C ALA A 320 33.89 15.77 -3.98
N GLU A 321 34.26 14.53 -3.72
CA GLU A 321 33.46 13.58 -2.94
C GLU A 321 33.27 14.09 -1.50
N TRP A 322 34.35 14.53 -0.86
CA TRP A 322 34.26 15.07 0.50
C TRP A 322 33.41 16.35 0.58
N LEU A 323 33.52 17.24 -0.41
CA LEU A 323 32.67 18.43 -0.51
C LEU A 323 31.18 18.04 -0.63
N ALA A 324 30.87 17.05 -1.47
CA ALA A 324 29.49 16.58 -1.65
C ALA A 324 28.91 15.96 -0.36
N GLU A 325 29.71 15.21 0.39
CA GLU A 325 29.30 14.67 1.70
C GLU A 325 29.03 15.77 2.74
N MET A 326 29.86 16.81 2.78
CA MET A 326 29.69 17.95 3.69
C MET A 326 28.46 18.79 3.33
N GLU A 327 28.26 19.10 2.05
CA GLU A 327 27.08 19.84 1.58
C GLU A 327 25.77 19.08 1.84
N GLU A 328 25.79 17.75 1.74
CA GLU A 328 24.65 16.90 2.06
C GLU A 328 24.35 16.90 3.57
N SER A 329 25.37 16.78 4.42
CA SER A 329 25.22 16.89 5.88
C SER A 329 24.65 18.25 6.30
N GLU A 330 25.13 19.35 5.70
CA GLU A 330 24.63 20.70 5.94
C GLU A 330 23.16 20.88 5.51
N ARG A 331 22.81 20.35 4.34
CA ARG A 331 21.44 20.36 3.82
C ARG A 331 20.51 19.61 4.77
N GLN A 332 20.95 18.44 5.23
CA GLN A 332 20.22 17.62 6.20
C GLN A 332 19.97 18.34 7.53
N ALA A 333 20.97 19.06 8.05
CA ALA A 333 20.83 19.84 9.27
C ALA A 333 19.86 21.03 9.11
N ARG A 334 19.92 21.73 7.97
CA ARG A 334 18.97 22.83 7.64
C ARG A 334 17.53 22.33 7.48
N ASP A 335 17.34 21.20 6.81
CA ASP A 335 16.03 20.57 6.62
C ASP A 335 15.41 20.15 7.96
N LEU A 336 16.22 19.64 8.90
CA LEU A 336 15.77 19.29 10.25
C LEU A 336 15.30 20.51 11.06
N ILE A 337 15.99 21.65 10.93
CA ILE A 337 15.61 22.92 11.58
C ILE A 337 14.31 23.49 11.00
N ALA A 338 14.13 23.41 9.68
CA ALA A 338 12.89 23.82 9.01
C ALA A 338 11.70 22.97 9.47
N LEU A 339 11.88 21.65 9.58
CA LEU A 339 10.86 20.73 10.10
C LEU A 339 10.46 21.06 11.54
N ALA A 340 11.43 21.26 12.43
CA ALA A 340 11.16 21.61 13.82
C ALA A 340 10.36 22.93 13.95
N SER A 341 10.59 23.87 13.03
CA SER A 341 9.87 25.15 12.98
C SER A 341 8.42 24.96 12.47
N MET A 342 8.22 24.20 11.39
CA MET A 342 6.89 23.89 10.85
C MET A 342 6.03 23.06 11.79
N ALA A 343 6.64 22.12 12.53
CA ALA A 343 5.95 21.23 13.46
C ALA A 343 5.21 21.99 14.58
N LYS A 344 5.80 23.09 15.06
CA LYS A 344 5.27 23.87 16.16
C LYS A 344 4.02 24.68 15.80
N GLU A 345 3.91 25.12 14.55
CA GLU A 345 2.85 26.02 14.10
C GLU A 345 1.73 25.33 13.32
N SER A 346 2.04 24.29 12.54
CA SER A 346 1.10 23.76 11.53
C SER A 346 0.59 22.34 11.79
N PHE A 347 1.23 21.54 12.65
CA PHE A 347 0.86 20.13 12.83
C PHE A 347 -0.46 19.90 13.59
N PRO A 348 -0.83 20.66 14.63
CA PRO A 348 -2.03 20.38 15.44
C PRO A 348 -3.37 20.41 14.68
N GLY A 349 -3.44 21.00 13.48
CA GLY A 349 -4.65 21.14 12.67
C GLY A 349 -4.60 20.49 11.28
N MET A 350 -3.56 19.72 10.97
CA MET A 350 -3.30 19.24 9.62
C MET A 350 -4.29 18.16 9.16
N ALA A 351 -4.75 18.23 7.90
CA ALA A 351 -5.69 17.26 7.32
C ALA A 351 -5.04 15.87 7.12
N PRO A 352 -5.80 14.76 7.19
CA PRO A 352 -5.25 13.40 7.11
C PRO A 352 -4.36 13.14 5.89
N GLU A 353 -4.68 13.70 4.72
CA GLU A 353 -3.91 13.59 3.49
C GLU A 353 -2.52 14.22 3.63
N GLN A 354 -2.45 15.39 4.26
CA GLN A 354 -1.20 16.11 4.53
C GLN A 354 -0.39 15.39 5.63
N GLN A 355 -1.08 14.87 6.67
CA GLN A 355 -0.44 14.03 7.69
C GLN A 355 0.28 12.83 7.05
N ALA A 356 -0.34 12.14 6.10
CA ALA A 356 0.29 10.98 5.45
C ALA A 356 1.58 11.32 4.69
N ALA A 357 1.68 12.51 4.10
CA ALA A 357 2.92 12.95 3.48
C ALA A 357 4.03 13.02 4.52
N ILE A 358 3.78 13.69 5.65
CA ILE A 358 4.73 13.82 6.77
C ILE A 358 5.10 12.46 7.35
N LEU A 359 4.12 11.61 7.60
CA LEU A 359 4.35 10.25 8.09
C LEU A 359 5.13 9.38 7.10
N SER A 360 5.07 9.67 5.80
CA SER A 360 5.89 8.98 4.81
C SER A 360 7.33 9.46 4.83
N MET A 361 7.52 10.76 4.99
CA MET A 361 8.84 11.40 5.05
C MET A 361 9.61 11.00 6.32
N MET A 362 8.88 10.82 7.43
CA MET A 362 9.44 10.30 8.69
C MET A 362 9.55 8.76 8.72
N GLU A 363 9.39 8.08 7.58
CA GLU A 363 9.35 6.61 7.46
C GLU A 363 8.58 5.93 8.61
N LEU A 364 7.46 6.52 9.02
CA LEU A 364 6.85 6.20 10.30
C LEU A 364 6.31 4.76 10.30
N LYS A 365 6.67 4.02 11.34
CA LYS A 365 6.27 2.64 11.57
C LYS A 365 5.64 2.50 12.95
N VAL A 366 4.46 1.89 12.99
CA VAL A 366 3.74 1.60 14.24
C VAL A 366 3.70 0.09 14.44
N THR A 367 4.36 -0.41 15.48
CA THR A 367 4.41 -1.83 15.80
C THR A 367 3.51 -2.13 16.98
N ILE A 368 2.47 -2.94 16.77
CA ILE A 368 1.56 -3.35 17.84
C ILE A 368 2.23 -4.44 18.69
N THR A 369 2.35 -4.20 19.99
CA THR A 369 3.03 -5.09 20.94
C THR A 369 2.08 -5.82 21.89
N GLY A 370 0.83 -5.34 22.02
CA GLY A 370 -0.20 -5.95 22.86
C GLY A 370 -1.48 -6.30 22.10
N PRO A 371 -2.37 -7.14 22.68
CA PRO A 371 -3.68 -7.38 22.11
C PRO A 371 -4.54 -6.11 22.14
N VAL A 372 -5.44 -5.97 21.17
CA VAL A 372 -6.46 -4.90 21.21
C VAL A 372 -7.37 -5.17 22.42
N PRO A 373 -7.59 -4.21 23.32
CA PRO A 373 -8.48 -4.38 24.47
C PRO A 373 -9.86 -4.90 24.01
N VAL A 374 -10.34 -5.92 24.70
CA VAL A 374 -11.46 -6.79 24.25
C VAL A 374 -12.83 -6.10 24.36
N ASP A 375 -12.86 -4.84 24.79
CA ASP A 375 -14.10 -4.11 25.09
C ASP A 375 -14.97 -3.88 23.85
N ARG A 376 -14.46 -4.11 22.64
CA ARG A 376 -15.24 -4.01 21.39
C ARG A 376 -14.94 -5.11 20.38
N ARG A 377 -15.90 -6.01 20.16
CA ARG A 377 -16.03 -6.72 18.88
C ARG A 377 -16.69 -5.81 17.85
N GLY A 378 -15.86 -5.04 17.15
CA GLY A 378 -16.14 -4.49 15.82
C GLY A 378 -17.19 -3.38 15.72
N GLY A 379 -16.80 -2.26 15.13
CA GLY A 379 -17.68 -1.53 14.21
C GLY A 379 -18.67 -0.57 14.83
N VAL A 380 -19.52 -1.05 15.73
CA VAL A 380 -20.72 -0.33 16.12
C VAL A 380 -20.47 0.37 17.46
N PRO A 381 -20.61 1.71 17.53
CA PRO A 381 -20.55 2.41 18.80
C PRO A 381 -21.60 1.81 19.75
N CYS A 382 -21.20 1.55 21.00
CA CYS A 382 -22.11 0.99 21.99
C CYS A 382 -23.29 1.93 22.18
N THR A 383 -24.49 1.52 21.78
CA THR A 383 -25.71 2.35 21.84
C THR A 383 -25.93 2.94 23.22
N VAL A 384 -25.73 2.14 24.27
CA VAL A 384 -25.81 2.59 25.67
C VAL A 384 -24.86 3.76 25.94
N ARG A 385 -23.58 3.62 25.62
CA ARG A 385 -22.57 4.64 25.90
C ARG A 385 -22.71 5.86 24.98
N ALA A 386 -23.14 5.66 23.74
CA ALA A 386 -23.42 6.75 22.81
C ALA A 386 -24.57 7.62 23.34
N TRP A 387 -25.61 6.99 23.89
CA TRP A 387 -26.71 7.70 24.55
C TRP A 387 -26.22 8.51 25.76
N TYR A 388 -25.43 7.91 26.68
CA TYR A 388 -24.87 8.64 27.83
C TYR A 388 -23.96 9.80 27.42
N ALA A 389 -23.12 9.60 26.40
CA ALA A 389 -22.27 10.65 25.87
C ALA A 389 -23.09 11.82 25.28
N ALA A 390 -24.17 11.51 24.58
CA ALA A 390 -25.07 12.53 24.01
C ALA A 390 -25.91 13.24 25.09
N ALA A 391 -26.35 12.51 26.12
CA ALA A 391 -27.18 13.04 27.20
C ALA A 391 -26.37 13.87 28.22
N GLY A 392 -25.04 13.70 28.27
CA GLY A 392 -24.19 14.41 29.24
C GLY A 392 -24.45 14.02 30.70
N LEU A 393 -25.03 12.85 30.94
CA LEU A 393 -25.40 12.37 32.28
C LEU A 393 -24.32 11.45 32.86
N GLY A 394 -24.17 11.49 34.19
CA GLY A 394 -23.37 10.50 34.91
C GLY A 394 -24.10 9.16 35.03
N ILE A 395 -23.36 8.15 35.46
CA ILE A 395 -23.84 6.77 35.61
C ILE A 395 -23.77 6.41 37.09
N PRO A 396 -24.80 5.80 37.70
CA PRO A 396 -24.70 5.30 39.08
C PRO A 396 -23.41 4.50 39.31
N ALA A 397 -22.71 4.75 40.41
CA ALA A 397 -21.38 4.18 40.66
C ALA A 397 -21.42 2.65 40.84
N ALA A 398 -22.49 2.13 41.45
CA ALA A 398 -22.66 0.71 41.79
C ALA A 398 -23.94 0.11 41.15
N ALA A 399 -24.25 -1.14 41.53
CA ALA A 399 -25.57 -1.71 41.31
C ALA A 399 -26.57 -1.06 42.27
N LEU A 400 -27.82 -0.89 41.85
CA LEU A 400 -28.79 -0.15 42.66
C LEU A 400 -29.09 -0.91 43.96
N SER A 401 -29.07 -0.19 45.09
CA SER A 401 -29.59 -0.68 46.36
C SER A 401 -31.11 -0.89 46.31
N ASP A 402 -31.69 -1.52 47.34
CA ASP A 402 -33.15 -1.71 47.39
C ASP A 402 -33.90 -0.37 47.50
N GLU A 403 -33.31 0.61 48.19
CA GLU A 403 -33.86 1.96 48.34
C GLU A 403 -33.79 2.73 47.02
N GLU A 404 -32.66 2.66 46.32
CA GLU A 404 -32.49 3.28 45.00
C GLU A 404 -33.39 2.62 43.95
N TRP A 405 -33.55 1.29 44.03
CA TRP A 405 -34.47 0.56 43.17
C TRP A 405 -35.92 0.99 43.39
N ALA A 406 -36.33 1.25 44.64
CA ALA A 406 -37.68 1.71 44.94
C ALA A 406 -38.03 3.05 44.25
N LYS A 407 -37.04 3.92 44.04
CA LYS A 407 -37.22 5.21 43.31
C LYS A 407 -37.60 5.01 41.84
N VAL A 408 -37.10 3.94 41.19
CA VAL A 408 -37.27 3.72 39.75
C VAL A 408 -38.26 2.60 39.40
N ALA A 409 -38.62 1.76 40.36
CA ALA A 409 -39.44 0.57 40.13
C ALA A 409 -40.83 0.90 39.53
N SER A 410 -41.44 2.03 39.89
CA SER A 410 -42.74 2.47 39.37
C SER A 410 -42.69 2.96 37.92
N LEU A 411 -41.50 3.36 37.45
CA LEU A 411 -41.27 3.83 36.08
C LEU A 411 -41.09 2.67 35.09
N LEU A 412 -40.90 1.45 35.60
CA LEU A 412 -40.51 0.28 34.82
C LEU A 412 -41.62 -0.79 34.83
N PRO A 413 -41.75 -1.60 33.77
CA PRO A 413 -42.77 -2.64 33.71
C PRO A 413 -42.55 -3.71 34.80
N LYS A 414 -43.64 -4.28 35.31
CA LYS A 414 -43.57 -5.41 36.26
C LYS A 414 -43.02 -6.66 35.55
N GLY A 415 -41.81 -7.07 35.93
CA GLY A 415 -41.16 -8.28 35.41
C GLY A 415 -41.30 -9.50 36.33
N ARG A 416 -41.05 -10.70 35.79
CA ARG A 416 -40.95 -11.92 36.61
C ARG A 416 -39.62 -11.99 37.35
N ARG A 417 -39.62 -12.38 38.63
CA ARG A 417 -38.41 -12.75 39.41
C ARG A 417 -37.22 -11.77 39.28
N GLY A 418 -37.48 -10.46 39.39
CA GLY A 418 -36.43 -9.42 39.40
C GLY A 418 -35.66 -9.24 38.08
N THR A 419 -36.18 -9.75 36.95
CA THR A 419 -35.49 -9.65 35.65
C THR A 419 -35.27 -8.22 35.19
N VAL A 420 -36.23 -7.33 35.47
CA VAL A 420 -36.17 -5.91 35.06
C VAL A 420 -35.07 -5.17 35.82
N ARG A 421 -34.92 -5.42 37.13
CA ARG A 421 -33.81 -4.89 37.93
C ARG A 421 -32.46 -5.32 37.39
N ARG A 422 -32.29 -6.64 37.14
CA ARG A 422 -31.06 -7.16 36.52
C ARG A 422 -30.78 -6.53 35.15
N SER A 423 -31.81 -6.24 34.36
CA SER A 423 -31.63 -5.51 33.09
C SER A 423 -31.13 -4.08 33.31
N VAL A 424 -31.69 -3.35 34.28
CA VAL A 424 -31.25 -1.98 34.62
C VAL A 424 -29.80 -1.98 35.11
N ASP A 425 -29.47 -2.85 36.07
CA ASP A 425 -28.09 -2.99 36.58
C ASP A 425 -27.12 -3.38 35.46
N ALA A 426 -27.53 -4.25 34.54
CA ALA A 426 -26.73 -4.63 33.38
C ALA A 426 -26.50 -3.47 32.40
N ILE A 427 -27.48 -2.58 32.21
CA ILE A 427 -27.32 -1.40 31.36
C ILE A 427 -26.32 -0.43 32.00
N PHE A 428 -26.44 -0.13 33.30
CA PHE A 428 -25.46 0.72 33.98
C PHE A 428 -24.07 0.09 34.00
N TYR A 429 -23.97 -1.22 34.29
CA TYR A 429 -22.70 -1.96 34.24
C TYR A 429 -22.05 -1.91 32.85
N LYS A 430 -22.86 -2.02 31.78
CA LYS A 430 -22.39 -1.86 30.41
C LYS A 430 -21.94 -0.43 30.11
N ALA A 431 -22.62 0.58 30.63
CA ALA A 431 -22.21 1.97 30.48
C ALA A 431 -20.85 2.23 31.13
N ARG A 432 -20.66 1.75 32.37
CA ARG A 432 -19.40 1.84 33.13
C ARG A 432 -18.25 1.10 32.45
N THR A 433 -18.46 -0.17 32.07
CA THR A 433 -17.36 -1.04 31.61
C THR A 433 -17.13 -1.05 30.11
N GLY A 434 -18.11 -0.69 29.29
CA GLY A 434 -18.04 -0.79 27.84
C GLY A 434 -18.09 -2.21 27.27
N LYS A 435 -18.04 -3.25 28.11
CA LYS A 435 -18.00 -4.68 27.73
C LYS A 435 -19.15 -5.08 26.79
N SER A 436 -18.91 -6.12 26.00
CA SER A 436 -19.93 -6.69 25.11
C SER A 436 -21.13 -7.28 25.88
N TRP A 437 -22.34 -7.25 25.30
CA TRP A 437 -23.53 -7.80 25.93
C TRP A 437 -23.40 -9.25 26.42
N PRO A 438 -22.77 -10.19 25.67
CA PRO A 438 -22.54 -11.54 26.17
C PRO A 438 -21.72 -11.59 27.47
N VAL A 439 -20.71 -10.73 27.61
CA VAL A 439 -19.89 -10.65 28.83
C VAL A 439 -20.70 -10.02 29.97
N VAL A 440 -21.40 -8.92 29.70
CA VAL A 440 -22.28 -8.24 30.67
C VAL A 440 -23.33 -9.21 31.21
N ILE A 441 -24.02 -9.95 30.34
CA ILE A 441 -25.03 -10.95 30.70
C ILE A 441 -24.46 -12.02 31.63
N LYS A 442 -23.26 -12.53 31.31
CA LYS A 442 -22.58 -13.54 32.12
C LYS A 442 -22.23 -13.01 33.52
N GLU A 443 -21.78 -11.76 33.61
CA GLU A 443 -21.31 -11.16 34.86
C GLU A 443 -22.43 -10.62 35.74
N THR A 444 -23.54 -10.14 35.18
CA THR A 444 -24.67 -9.56 35.94
C THR A 444 -25.83 -10.53 36.14
N GLY A 445 -25.83 -11.68 35.46
CA GLY A 445 -26.96 -12.62 35.46
C GLY A 445 -28.21 -12.07 34.77
N ALA A 446 -28.10 -10.96 34.04
CA ALA A 446 -29.18 -10.43 33.21
C ALA A 446 -29.46 -11.34 32.02
N THR A 447 -30.59 -11.13 31.35
CA THR A 447 -30.91 -11.87 30.13
C THR A 447 -30.60 -11.02 28.90
N ILE A 448 -30.64 -11.64 27.71
CA ILE A 448 -30.50 -10.93 26.43
C ILE A 448 -31.52 -9.78 26.26
N GLN A 449 -32.60 -9.77 27.04
CA GLN A 449 -33.61 -8.72 27.05
C GLN A 449 -33.06 -7.35 27.49
N ALA A 450 -31.96 -7.29 28.26
CA ALA A 450 -31.39 -6.01 28.71
C ALA A 450 -31.08 -5.06 27.54
N SER A 451 -30.57 -5.59 26.43
CA SER A 451 -30.32 -4.79 25.22
C SER A 451 -31.61 -4.31 24.55
N LYS A 452 -32.67 -5.13 24.56
CA LYS A 452 -33.96 -4.77 23.95
C LYS A 452 -34.67 -3.71 24.79
N HIS A 453 -34.68 -3.92 26.11
CA HIS A 453 -35.20 -2.99 27.09
C HIS A 453 -34.56 -1.62 26.95
N PHE A 454 -33.23 -1.55 26.85
CA PHE A 454 -32.54 -0.28 26.64
C PHE A 454 -33.07 0.46 25.41
N ASN A 455 -33.12 -0.20 24.25
CA ASN A 455 -33.60 0.44 23.01
C ASN A 455 -35.05 0.93 23.14
N THR A 456 -35.94 0.10 23.72
CA THR A 456 -37.35 0.47 23.95
C THR A 456 -37.45 1.65 24.92
N TRP A 457 -36.76 1.60 26.05
CA TRP A 457 -36.82 2.63 27.09
C TRP A 457 -36.16 3.94 26.67
N THR A 458 -35.19 3.91 25.75
CA THR A 458 -34.69 5.14 25.13
C THR A 458 -35.66 5.74 24.13
N SER A 459 -36.47 4.91 23.45
CA SER A 459 -37.42 5.39 22.43
C SER A 459 -38.70 5.99 23.03
N ASP A 460 -39.11 5.55 24.22
CA ASP A 460 -40.32 6.01 24.92
C ASP A 460 -40.00 6.95 26.11
N ASP A 461 -38.76 7.44 26.19
CA ASP A 461 -38.22 8.33 27.22
C ASP A 461 -38.24 7.76 28.67
N THR A 462 -38.56 6.48 28.85
CA THR A 462 -38.50 5.82 30.17
C THR A 462 -37.08 5.84 30.75
N TRP A 463 -36.06 5.66 29.91
CA TRP A 463 -34.68 5.62 30.38
C TRP A 463 -34.18 6.98 30.89
N SER A 464 -34.61 8.08 30.26
CA SER A 464 -34.33 9.45 30.73
C SER A 464 -34.93 9.69 32.11
N ARG A 465 -36.19 9.27 32.32
CA ARG A 465 -36.89 9.38 33.61
C ARG A 465 -36.23 8.52 34.69
N VAL A 466 -35.76 7.33 34.35
CA VAL A 466 -34.98 6.47 35.27
C VAL A 466 -33.69 7.18 35.69
N CYS A 467 -32.95 7.78 34.76
CA CYS A 467 -31.72 8.51 35.09
C CYS A 467 -32.01 9.76 35.95
N ALA A 468 -33.09 10.49 35.65
CA ALA A 468 -33.51 11.66 36.43
C ALA A 468 -33.89 11.30 37.88
N ALA A 469 -34.59 10.17 38.07
CA ALA A 469 -34.95 9.67 39.40
C ALA A 469 -33.74 9.17 40.23
N LEU A 470 -32.57 9.01 39.60
CA LEU A 470 -31.31 8.61 40.23
C LEU A 470 -30.27 9.74 40.19
N ALA A 471 -30.68 10.99 39.96
CA ALA A 471 -29.78 12.12 39.88
C ALA A 471 -29.05 12.43 41.21
N ASP A 472 -29.64 12.02 42.34
CA ASP A 472 -29.12 12.21 43.69
C ASP A 472 -28.22 11.05 44.17
N VAL A 473 -28.15 9.96 43.41
CA VAL A 473 -27.29 8.81 43.70
C VAL A 473 -25.85 9.12 43.28
N GLU A 474 -24.85 8.56 43.96
CA GLU A 474 -23.44 8.71 43.58
C GLU A 474 -23.22 8.30 42.11
N GLN A 475 -22.72 9.25 41.31
CA GLN A 475 -22.49 9.03 39.88
C GLN A 475 -21.00 9.05 39.54
N VAL A 476 -20.62 8.20 38.59
CA VAL A 476 -19.32 8.23 37.92
C VAL A 476 -19.48 8.79 36.51
N PRO A 477 -18.50 9.56 36.01
CA PRO A 477 -18.50 10.00 34.62
C PRO A 477 -18.38 8.78 33.69
N LEU A 478 -18.85 8.92 32.44
CA LEU A 478 -18.70 7.90 31.41
C LEU A 478 -17.21 7.57 31.20
N PRO A 479 -16.71 6.38 31.58
CA PRO A 479 -15.26 6.15 31.58
C PRO A 479 -14.68 6.14 30.18
N GLU A 480 -13.51 6.74 29.94
CA GLU A 480 -12.85 6.63 28.62
C GLU A 480 -12.49 5.17 28.32
N LEU A 481 -12.81 4.71 27.11
CA LEU A 481 -12.46 3.34 26.72
C LEU A 481 -11.00 3.29 26.27
N GLN A 482 -10.27 2.30 26.75
CA GLN A 482 -8.99 1.93 26.15
C GLN A 482 -9.26 1.25 24.79
N LEU A 483 -9.27 2.06 23.73
CA LEU A 483 -9.53 1.59 22.36
C LEU A 483 -8.27 1.09 21.65
N LEU A 484 -7.09 1.38 22.19
CA LEU A 484 -5.82 1.13 21.55
C LEU A 484 -5.03 0.02 22.27
N PRO A 485 -4.38 -0.88 21.52
CA PRO A 485 -3.41 -1.80 22.07
C PRO A 485 -2.13 -1.07 22.50
N SER A 486 -1.29 -1.73 23.28
CA SER A 486 0.11 -1.32 23.46
C SER A 486 0.84 -1.35 22.12
N MET A 487 1.67 -0.33 21.87
CA MET A 487 2.39 -0.17 20.61
C MET A 487 3.71 0.58 20.80
N VAL A 488 4.61 0.41 19.84
CA VAL A 488 5.83 1.19 19.68
C VAL A 488 5.70 2.01 18.39
N ILE A 489 6.01 3.30 18.45
CA ILE A 489 6.00 4.20 17.30
C ILE A 489 7.46 4.56 17.01
N GLU A 490 7.91 4.23 15.82
CA GLU A 490 9.26 4.49 15.33
C GLU A 490 9.17 5.39 14.09
N GLY A 491 10.14 6.29 13.92
CA GLY A 491 10.27 7.10 12.72
C GLY A 491 11.73 7.40 12.44
N ARG A 492 12.08 7.51 11.16
CA ARG A 492 13.38 8.00 10.67
C ARG A 492 13.12 9.19 9.79
N VAL A 493 13.79 10.31 10.06
CA VAL A 493 13.70 11.48 9.20
C VAL A 493 14.77 11.32 8.11
N GLU A 494 14.37 11.11 6.86
CA GLU A 494 15.24 11.35 5.70
C GLU A 494 15.06 12.83 5.29
N PRO A 495 16.01 13.72 5.57
CA PRO A 495 15.79 15.16 5.44
C PRO A 495 15.53 15.61 3.99
N SER A 496 16.21 14.99 3.01
CA SER A 496 16.13 15.31 1.58
C SER A 496 14.77 15.01 0.92
N ALA A 497 13.91 14.20 1.54
CA ALA A 497 12.59 13.87 1.01
C ALA A 497 11.54 14.98 1.22
N MET A 498 11.81 15.97 2.09
CA MET A 498 10.77 16.86 2.62
C MET A 498 10.45 18.11 1.79
N LEU A 499 11.38 18.62 0.99
CA LEU A 499 11.17 19.84 0.22
C LEU A 499 10.47 19.63 -1.14
N ASN A 500 10.28 18.39 -1.59
CA ASN A 500 9.54 18.08 -2.81
C ASN A 500 8.03 17.86 -2.60
N ALA A 501 7.54 17.94 -1.35
CA ALA A 501 6.14 17.62 -1.03
C ALA A 501 5.14 18.72 -1.46
N GLU A 502 5.53 20.00 -1.39
CA GLU A 502 4.68 21.10 -1.89
C GLU A 502 4.62 21.15 -3.42
N GLU A 503 5.70 20.80 -4.12
CA GLU A 503 5.71 20.75 -5.59
C GLU A 503 5.01 19.49 -6.14
N ARG A 504 5.10 18.35 -5.46
CA ARG A 504 4.41 17.10 -5.86
C ARG A 504 2.90 17.15 -5.62
N SER A 505 2.42 17.92 -4.64
CA SER A 505 0.98 18.15 -4.43
C SER A 505 0.29 18.82 -5.62
N ARG A 506 1.03 19.54 -6.48
CA ARG A 506 0.46 20.20 -7.68
C ARG A 506 0.47 19.33 -8.93
N ARG A 507 1.25 18.24 -8.98
CA ARG A 507 1.35 17.36 -10.16
C ARG A 507 0.50 16.08 -10.08
N GLY A 508 -0.26 15.87 -9.00
CA GLY A 508 -1.10 14.70 -8.78
C GLY A 508 -2.59 14.82 -9.19
N CYS A 509 -2.99 15.93 -9.81
CA CYS A 509 -4.32 16.09 -10.41
C CYS A 509 -4.19 16.32 -11.93
N ARG A 510 -3.86 15.27 -12.67
CA ARG A 510 -4.27 15.07 -14.06
C ARG A 510 -4.57 13.60 -14.31
#